data_AF-Q8EN98-F1
#
_entry.id   AF-Q8EN98-F1
#
_cell.length_a   1.000
_cell.length_b   1.000
_cell.length_c   1.000
_cell.angle_alpha   90.00
_cell.angle_beta   90.00
_cell.angle_gamma   90.00
#
_symmetry.space_group_name_H-M   'P 1'
#
loop_
_entity.id
_entity.type
_entity.pdbx_description
1 polymer ?
#
loop_
_entity_poly.entity_id
_entity_poly.type
_entity_poly.pdbx_seq_one_letter_code
_entity_poly.pdbx_strand_id
1 'polypeptide(L)'
;MALHSIDLQMSNVHEQIYNLNYQMNQRREDLERLEQVISDVEIYQQEYDQSKKHWEQPSLTRTTWTGDFAEQFESMRQENIRESYHHVSRIQLEQILHTLLKTKDTLCSEIAVLESDIKHQEFRLNDLEVMKREEQYT
;
A
#
# COMPACT_ATOMS: atom_id res chain seq x y z
N MET A 1 -17.89 43.66 16.63
CA MET A 1 -18.61 42.85 15.62
C MET A 1 -17.61 42.15 14.70
N ALA A 2 -16.64 42.87 14.10
CA ALA A 2 -15.57 42.27 13.28
C ALA A 2 -14.72 41.25 14.05
N LEU A 3 -14.24 41.58 15.25
CA LEU A 3 -13.40 40.67 16.05
C LEU A 3 -14.05 39.30 16.33
N HIS A 4 -15.33 39.30 16.72
CA HIS A 4 -16.08 38.08 16.98
C HIS A 4 -16.23 37.22 15.72
N SER A 5 -16.40 37.85 14.55
CA SER A 5 -16.43 37.14 13.27
C SER A 5 -15.06 36.52 12.95
N ILE A 6 -13.96 37.23 13.22
CA ILE A 6 -12.61 36.71 13.01
C ILE A 6 -12.36 35.51 13.93
N ASP A 7 -12.73 35.60 15.21
CA ASP A 7 -12.62 34.49 16.16
C ASP A 7 -13.42 33.25 15.72
N LEU A 8 -14.63 33.45 15.19
CA LEU A 8 -15.44 32.35 14.64
C LEU A 8 -14.73 31.68 13.45
N GLN A 9 -14.18 32.48 12.53
CA GLN A 9 -13.46 31.98 11.36
C GLN A 9 -12.18 31.24 11.77
N MET A 10 -11.42 31.77 12.72
CA MET A 10 -10.24 31.11 13.27
C MET A 10 -10.60 29.77 13.91
N SER A 11 -11.68 29.71 14.70
CA SER A 11 -12.15 28.45 15.30
C SER A 11 -12.48 27.40 14.24
N ASN A 12 -13.17 27.81 13.17
CA ASN A 12 -13.50 26.93 12.04
C ASN A 12 -12.24 26.41 11.31
N VAL A 13 -11.25 27.28 11.08
CA VAL A 13 -9.99 26.88 10.43
C VAL A 13 -9.21 25.91 11.32
N HIS A 14 -9.16 26.12 12.63
CA HIS A 14 -8.55 25.17 13.56
C HIS A 14 -9.23 23.79 13.52
N GLU A 15 -10.57 23.76 13.50
CA GLU A 15 -11.32 22.51 13.36
C GLU A 15 -11.00 21.80 12.03
N GLN A 16 -10.93 22.55 10.94
CA GLN A 16 -10.55 22.03 9.61
C GLN A 16 -9.13 21.45 9.62
N ILE A 17 -8.16 22.18 10.16
CA ILE A 17 -6.76 21.72 10.28
C ILE A 17 -6.69 20.45 11.14
N TYR A 18 -7.41 20.40 12.26
CA TYR A 18 -7.46 19.22 13.11
C TYR A 18 -7.99 17.99 12.36
N ASN A 19 -9.11 18.14 11.65
CA ASN A 19 -9.72 17.05 10.88
C ASN A 19 -8.82 16.59 9.72
N LEU A 20 -8.15 17.51 9.02
CA LEU A 20 -7.21 17.17 7.96
C LEU A 20 -5.99 16.43 8.50
N ASN A 21 -5.42 16.88 9.62
CA ASN A 21 -4.30 16.19 10.27
C ASN A 21 -4.69 14.78 10.74
N TYR A 22 -5.90 14.61 11.28
CA TYR A 22 -6.42 13.30 11.67
C TYR A 22 -6.49 12.35 10.46
N GLN A 23 -7.08 12.81 9.35
CA GLN A 23 -7.17 12.01 8.11
C GLN A 23 -5.78 11.69 7.54
N MET A 24 -4.84 12.64 7.56
CA MET A 24 -3.48 12.44 7.10
C MET A 24 -2.77 11.35 7.91
N ASN A 25 -2.94 11.35 9.24
CA ASN A 25 -2.36 10.32 10.10
C ASN A 25 -2.94 8.94 9.80
N GLN A 26 -4.26 8.82 9.64
CA GLN A 26 -4.89 7.55 9.25
C GLN A 26 -4.35 7.03 7.91
N ARG A 27 -4.18 7.92 6.92
CA ARG A 27 -3.65 7.52 5.60
C ARG A 27 -2.19 7.10 5.66
N ARG A 28 -1.38 7.70 6.53
CA ARG A 28 0.01 7.28 6.76
C ARG A 28 0.07 5.92 7.45
N GLU A 29 -0.80 5.64 8.41
CA GLU A 29 -0.93 4.31 9.04
C GLU A 29 -1.36 3.24 8.02
N ASP A 30 -2.35 3.56 7.17
CA ASP A 30 -2.78 2.67 6.08
C ASP A 30 -1.62 2.38 5.10
N LEU A 31 -0.83 3.41 4.77
CA LEU A 31 0.34 3.28 3.89
C LEU A 31 1.42 2.37 4.51
N GLU A 32 1.77 2.58 5.78
CA GLU A 32 2.76 1.77 6.48
C GLU A 32 2.34 0.29 6.51
N ARG A 33 1.07 0.03 6.82
CA ARG A 33 0.51 -1.33 6.80
C ARG A 33 0.57 -1.94 5.41
N LEU A 34 0.28 -1.16 4.37
CA LEU A 34 0.34 -1.62 2.99
C LEU A 34 1.77 -1.95 2.55
N GLU A 35 2.75 -1.13 2.94
CA GLU A 35 4.17 -1.38 2.69
C GLU A 35 4.65 -2.68 3.34
N GLN A 36 4.19 -2.96 4.57
CA GLN A 36 4.48 -4.23 5.24
C GLN A 36 3.90 -5.41 4.45
N VAL A 37 2.64 -5.32 4.01
CA VAL A 37 2.00 -6.39 3.22
C VAL A 37 2.72 -6.60 1.89
N ILE A 38 3.15 -5.54 1.21
CA ILE A 38 3.93 -5.65 -0.02
C ILE A 38 5.24 -6.40 0.25
N SER A 39 5.96 -6.03 1.30
CA SER A 39 7.19 -6.72 1.70
C SER A 39 6.95 -8.20 2.00
N ASP A 40 5.88 -8.53 2.72
CA ASP A 40 5.55 -9.91 3.06
C ASP A 40 5.23 -10.73 1.80
N VAL A 41 4.46 -10.16 0.86
CA VAL A 41 4.13 -10.80 -0.42
C VAL A 41 5.39 -11.04 -1.26
N GLU A 42 6.32 -10.09 -1.31
CA GLU A 42 7.60 -10.26 -2.01
C GLU A 42 8.45 -11.37 -1.40
N ILE A 43 8.50 -11.46 -0.06
CA ILE A 43 9.18 -12.55 0.64
C ILE A 43 8.53 -13.90 0.29
N TYR A 44 7.20 -13.99 0.34
CA TYR A 44 6.50 -15.22 -0.02
C TYR A 44 6.74 -15.61 -1.48
N GLN A 45 6.81 -14.64 -2.39
CA GLN A 45 7.15 -14.91 -3.79
C GLN A 45 8.56 -15.49 -3.91
N GLN A 46 9.54 -14.93 -3.19
CA GLN A 46 10.90 -15.44 -3.17
C GLN A 46 11.00 -16.85 -2.57
N GLU A 47 10.33 -17.10 -1.44
CA GLU A 47 10.28 -18.43 -0.81
C GLU A 47 9.62 -19.45 -1.74
N TYR A 48 8.53 -19.05 -2.39
CA TYR A 48 7.83 -19.88 -3.35
C TYR A 48 8.73 -20.18 -4.55
N ASP A 49 9.42 -19.19 -5.13
CA ASP A 49 10.40 -19.36 -6.21
C ASP A 49 11.59 -20.23 -5.81
N GLN A 50 12.05 -20.14 -4.57
CA GLN A 50 13.06 -21.04 -4.05
C GLN A 50 12.54 -22.47 -3.89
N SER A 51 11.26 -22.67 -3.57
CA SER A 51 10.66 -24.01 -3.48
C SER A 51 10.61 -24.73 -4.83
N LYS A 52 10.65 -23.97 -5.94
CA LYS A 52 10.70 -24.47 -7.32
C LYS A 52 11.70 -25.59 -7.54
N LYS A 53 12.92 -25.39 -7.01
CA LYS A 53 14.03 -26.34 -7.15
C LYS A 53 13.72 -27.73 -6.57
N HIS A 54 12.81 -27.82 -5.60
CA HIS A 54 12.49 -29.07 -4.91
C HIS A 54 11.49 -29.94 -5.67
N TRP A 55 10.60 -29.34 -6.48
CA TRP A 55 9.62 -30.10 -7.26
C TRP A 55 9.96 -30.21 -8.75
N GLU A 56 10.79 -29.31 -9.30
CA GLU A 56 11.31 -29.43 -10.67
C GLU A 56 12.37 -30.54 -10.80
N GLN A 57 13.16 -30.79 -9.76
CA GLN A 57 14.17 -31.84 -9.74
C GLN A 57 14.17 -32.62 -8.42
N PRO A 58 13.12 -33.39 -8.11
CA PRO A 58 13.25 -34.37 -7.05
C PRO A 58 14.34 -35.37 -7.44
N SER A 59 15.08 -35.87 -6.46
CA SER A 59 16.16 -36.85 -6.65
C SER A 59 15.63 -38.24 -7.02
N LEU A 60 14.90 -38.33 -8.13
CA LEU A 60 14.36 -39.55 -8.70
C LEU A 60 15.07 -39.79 -10.03
N THR A 61 16.24 -40.40 -9.92
CA THR A 61 17.06 -40.77 -11.07
C THR A 61 16.42 -41.94 -11.83
N ARG A 62 16.68 -42.04 -13.15
CA ARG A 62 16.31 -43.22 -13.96
C ARG A 62 16.82 -44.55 -13.40
N THR A 63 17.82 -44.53 -12.53
CA THR A 63 18.33 -45.71 -11.82
C THR A 63 17.45 -46.16 -10.65
N THR A 64 16.55 -45.31 -10.15
CA THR A 64 15.67 -45.57 -8.99
C THR A 64 14.17 -45.58 -9.31
N TRP A 65 13.75 -45.13 -10.51
CA TRP A 65 12.34 -45.17 -10.94
C TRP A 65 12.23 -45.40 -12.46
N THR A 66 11.66 -46.53 -12.91
CA THR A 66 11.44 -46.88 -14.33
C THR A 66 10.08 -47.56 -14.54
N GLY A 67 9.53 -47.51 -15.76
CA GLY A 67 8.23 -48.08 -16.14
C GLY A 67 7.08 -47.06 -16.20
N ASP A 68 5.87 -47.51 -16.54
CA ASP A 68 4.68 -46.67 -16.80
C ASP A 68 4.35 -45.69 -15.66
N PHE A 69 4.64 -46.06 -14.40
CA PHE A 69 4.44 -45.19 -13.24
C PHE A 69 5.40 -43.99 -13.21
N ALA A 70 6.61 -44.13 -13.76
CA ALA A 70 7.55 -43.01 -13.88
C ALA A 70 7.11 -42.02 -14.95
N GLU A 71 6.57 -42.51 -16.07
CA GLU A 71 6.02 -41.67 -17.13
C GLU A 71 4.75 -40.94 -16.69
N GLN A 72 3.84 -41.63 -16.00
CA GLN A 72 2.65 -41.02 -15.41
C GLN A 72 3.00 -39.95 -14.35
N PHE A 73 4.01 -40.21 -13.52
CA PHE A 73 4.46 -39.23 -12.53
C PHE A 73 5.08 -37.99 -13.18
N GLU A 74 5.85 -38.16 -14.24
CA GLU A 74 6.46 -37.04 -14.95
C GLU A 74 5.41 -36.20 -15.71
N SER A 75 4.43 -36.85 -16.36
CA SER A 75 3.28 -36.14 -16.96
C SER A 75 2.50 -35.37 -15.89
N MET A 76 2.19 -35.99 -14.74
CA MET A 76 1.49 -35.29 -13.65
C MET A 76 2.28 -34.08 -13.13
N ARG A 77 3.61 -34.17 -13.05
CA ARG A 77 4.48 -33.05 -12.65
C ARG A 77 4.45 -31.91 -13.67
N GLN A 78 4.65 -32.21 -14.95
CA GLN A 78 4.74 -31.21 -16.00
C GLN A 78 3.40 -30.56 -16.31
N GLU A 79 2.32 -31.33 -16.30
CA GLU A 79 0.98 -30.86 -16.67
C GLU A 79 0.24 -30.24 -15.48
N ASN A 80 0.25 -30.86 -14.30
CA ASN A 80 -0.56 -30.36 -13.18
C ASN A 80 0.24 -29.48 -12.23
N ILE A 81 1.38 -29.98 -11.71
CA ILE A 81 2.13 -29.28 -10.66
C ILE A 81 2.75 -27.99 -11.21
N ARG A 82 3.40 -28.08 -12.38
CA ARG A 82 4.08 -26.92 -12.98
C ARG A 82 3.10 -25.85 -13.45
N GLU A 83 1.97 -26.23 -14.04
CA GLU A 83 0.94 -25.28 -14.48
C GLU A 83 0.27 -24.61 -13.27
N SER A 84 -0.12 -25.39 -12.25
CA SER A 84 -0.67 -24.84 -11.00
C SER A 84 0.33 -23.89 -10.32
N TYR A 85 1.60 -24.26 -10.30
CA TYR A 85 2.67 -23.43 -9.75
C TYR A 85 2.81 -22.11 -10.52
N HIS A 86 2.84 -22.16 -11.86
CA HIS A 86 2.93 -20.95 -12.69
C HIS A 86 1.71 -20.05 -12.49
N HIS A 87 0.51 -20.64 -12.43
CA HIS A 87 -0.72 -19.89 -12.23
C HIS A 87 -0.73 -19.14 -10.88
N VAL A 88 -0.36 -19.81 -9.79
CA VAL A 88 -0.34 -19.18 -8.46
C VAL A 88 0.82 -18.20 -8.32
N SER A 89 2.06 -18.64 -8.60
CA SER A 89 3.26 -17.82 -8.31
C SER A 89 3.40 -16.62 -9.22
N ARG A 90 2.99 -16.78 -10.48
CA ARG A 90 3.26 -15.78 -11.51
C ARG A 90 2.03 -14.98 -11.83
N ILE A 91 0.87 -15.62 -12.00
CA ILE A 91 -0.31 -14.87 -12.41
C ILE A 91 -0.98 -14.23 -11.21
N GLN A 92 -1.33 -15.00 -10.18
CA GLN A 92 -2.09 -14.49 -9.05
C GLN A 92 -1.27 -13.56 -8.15
N LEU A 93 -0.03 -13.93 -7.79
CA LEU A 93 0.81 -13.06 -6.96
C LEU A 93 1.21 -11.75 -7.67
N GLU A 94 1.57 -11.79 -8.96
CA GLU A 94 1.88 -10.55 -9.70
C GLU A 94 0.64 -9.63 -9.77
N GLN A 95 -0.57 -10.18 -9.96
CA GLN A 95 -1.81 -9.40 -9.94
C GLN A 95 -2.09 -8.77 -8.59
N ILE A 96 -1.88 -9.52 -7.50
CA ILE A 96 -2.03 -9.02 -6.13
C ILE A 96 -1.02 -7.90 -5.89
N LEU A 97 0.26 -8.13 -6.19
CA LEU A 97 1.32 -7.15 -6.01
C LEU A 97 1.07 -5.88 -6.83
N HIS A 98 0.64 -6.02 -8.07
CA HIS A 98 0.26 -4.88 -8.92
C HIS A 98 -0.89 -4.07 -8.31
N THR A 99 -1.90 -4.75 -7.76
CA THR A 99 -3.04 -4.10 -7.09
C THR A 99 -2.60 -3.38 -5.81
N LEU A 100 -1.72 -3.98 -5.01
CA LEU A 100 -1.15 -3.37 -3.82
C LEU A 100 -0.33 -2.12 -4.17
N LEU A 101 0.55 -2.19 -5.16
CA LEU A 101 1.37 -1.06 -5.62
C LEU A 101 0.50 0.09 -6.15
N LYS A 102 -0.53 -0.20 -6.94
CA LYS A 102 -1.48 0.83 -7.40
C LYS A 102 -2.22 1.50 -6.23
N THR A 103 -2.58 0.71 -5.21
CA THR A 103 -3.23 1.23 -4.00
C THR A 103 -2.28 2.12 -3.21
N LYS A 104 -1.00 1.74 -3.14
CA LYS A 104 0.08 2.54 -2.54
C LYS A 104 0.20 3.90 -3.22
N ASP A 105 0.28 3.93 -4.55
CA ASP A 105 0.36 5.18 -5.31
C ASP A 105 -0.85 6.08 -5.08
N THR A 106 -2.03 5.49 -4.94
CA THR A 106 -3.27 6.21 -4.63
C THR A 106 -3.20 6.85 -3.25
N LEU A 107 -2.81 6.08 -2.22
CA LEU A 107 -2.64 6.61 -0.86
C LEU A 107 -1.59 7.71 -0.77
N CYS A 108 -0.45 7.56 -1.45
CA CYS A 108 0.57 8.59 -1.54
C CYS A 108 0.02 9.89 -2.15
N SER A 109 -0.80 9.77 -3.19
CA SER A 109 -1.45 10.92 -3.83
C SER A 109 -2.46 11.60 -2.90
N GLU A 110 -3.27 10.82 -2.17
CA GLU A 110 -4.20 11.34 -1.17
C GLU A 110 -3.47 12.09 -0.04
N ILE A 111 -2.37 11.55 0.47
CA ILE A 111 -1.53 12.20 1.48
C ILE A 111 -0.99 13.53 0.96
N ALA A 112 -0.49 13.57 -0.28
CA ALA A 112 0.05 14.80 -0.87
C ALA A 112 -1.03 15.90 -1.01
N VAL A 113 -2.26 15.52 -1.35
CA VAL A 113 -3.41 16.44 -1.39
C VAL A 113 -3.72 16.97 0.01
N LEU A 114 -3.80 16.09 1.02
CA LEU A 114 -4.05 16.49 2.41
C LEU A 114 -2.97 17.44 2.94
N GLU A 115 -1.69 17.19 2.62
CA GLU A 115 -0.58 18.08 2.99
C GLU A 115 -0.70 19.46 2.36
N SER A 116 -1.15 19.53 1.11
CA SER A 116 -1.42 20.80 0.42
C SER A 116 -2.58 21.55 1.07
N ASP A 117 -3.67 20.84 1.40
CA ASP A 117 -4.85 21.42 2.03
C ASP A 117 -4.55 21.95 3.43
N ILE A 118 -3.77 21.21 4.23
CA ILE A 118 -3.31 21.65 5.56
C ILE A 118 -2.52 22.96 5.43
N LYS A 119 -1.51 23.00 4.54
CA LYS A 119 -0.73 24.22 4.31
C LYS A 119 -1.61 25.40 3.90
N HIS A 120 -2.58 25.18 3.03
CA HIS A 120 -3.51 26.22 2.62
C HIS A 120 -4.32 26.76 3.80
N GLN A 121 -4.83 25.88 4.68
CA GLN A 121 -5.55 26.32 5.87
C GLN A 121 -4.64 27.02 6.89
N GLU A 122 -3.39 26.58 7.04
CA GLU A 122 -2.40 27.25 7.90
C GLU A 122 -2.09 28.68 7.42
N PHE A 123 -1.97 28.89 6.11
CA PHE A 123 -1.83 30.24 5.54
C PHE A 123 -3.04 31.10 5.87
N ARG A 124 -4.25 30.57 5.64
CA ARG A 124 -5.49 31.27 5.96
C ARG A 124 -5.61 31.60 7.45
N LEU A 125 -5.15 30.72 8.33
CA LEU A 125 -5.11 30.99 9.78
C LEU A 125 -4.19 32.17 10.10
N ASN A 126 -2.99 32.20 9.52
CA ASN A 126 -2.03 33.28 9.72
C ASN A 126 -2.60 34.64 9.24
N ASP A 127 -3.26 34.67 8.08
CA ASP A 127 -3.93 35.87 7.57
C ASP A 127 -5.00 36.38 8.57
N LEU A 128 -5.81 35.47 9.13
CA LEU A 128 -6.81 35.81 10.15
C LEU A 128 -6.18 36.34 11.45
N GLU A 129 -5.02 35.79 11.86
CA GLU A 129 -4.27 36.28 13.02
C GLU A 129 -3.67 37.67 12.80
N VAL A 130 -3.25 37.99 11.57
CA VAL A 130 -2.83 39.34 11.18
C VAL A 130 -4.03 40.29 11.25
N MET A 131 -5.14 39.95 10.59
CA MET A 131 -6.36 40.78 10.60
C MET A 131 -6.88 41.03 12.03
N LYS A 132 -6.85 40.01 12.88
CA LYS A 132 -7.24 40.14 14.30
C LYS A 132 -6.35 41.16 15.02
N ARG A 133 -5.03 41.12 14.81
CA ARG A 133 -4.11 42.06 15.43
C ARG A 133 -4.39 43.49 14.96
N GLU A 134 -4.58 43.70 13.67
CA GLU A 134 -4.89 45.03 13.10
C GLU A 134 -6.18 45.62 13.70
N GLU A 135 -7.24 44.81 13.80
CA GLU A 135 -8.52 45.19 14.41
C GLU A 135 -8.44 45.42 15.92
N GLN A 136 -7.44 44.84 16.62
CA GLN A 136 -7.24 45.09 18.06
C GLN A 136 -6.56 46.43 18.36
N TYR A 137 -5.85 47.00 17.39
CA TYR A 137 -5.14 48.28 17.53
C TYR A 137 -5.85 49.45 16.82
N THR A 138 -7.03 49.20 16.24
CA THR A 138 -7.90 50.19 15.58
C THR A 138 -9.04 50.59 16.51
#